data_AF-A0A3Q2WNS2-F1
#
_entry.id   AF-A0A3Q2WNS2-F1
#
_cell.length_a   1.000
_cell.length_b   1.000
_cell.length_c   1.000
_cell.angle_alpha   90.00
_cell.angle_beta   90.00
_cell.angle_gamma   90.00
#
_symmetry.space_group_name_H-M   'P 1'
#
loop_
_entity.id
_entity.type
_entity.pdbx_description
1 polymer ?
#
loop_
_entity_poly.entity_id
_entity_poly.type
_entity_poly.pdbx_seq_one_letter_code
_entity_poly.pdbx_strand_id
1 'polypeptide(L)'
;MARLSEHGIRLSSMSPSFLNSNSTSHTWPFSAVAELIDNASDPGVSAKQFWIDVVHETDHLCLSFIDNGSGMTPNKLHKMLSFGFTEKGSGRASQQAIGVYGNGFKSGSMRLGRDALIFTKNGGCQTVGMLSQTYLESIKAQAVIVPILLVVTEDSQASLTAVLDHSIVKSLEQIHSHFDSIPSKKGTKILIWNIRRAKDGKMELDFETDPNDIRLPEIQIEELKKGLKNSGSLRTEQNIPDMHYSLRAYLSILYLKPKTQIILRGKKIQAKLVAKRLIHIEHDVYKPHFSVSLRYVCV
;
A
#
# COMPACT_ATOMS: atom_id res chain seq x y z
N MET A 1 -0.25 26.11 -16.39
CA MET A 1 -1.14 27.04 -15.66
C MET A 1 -2.13 26.21 -14.84
N ALA A 2 -2.34 26.52 -13.56
CA ALA A 2 -3.39 25.86 -12.78
C ALA A 2 -4.75 26.08 -13.47
N ARG A 3 -5.56 25.02 -13.64
CA ARG A 3 -6.93 25.17 -14.14
C ARG A 3 -7.68 26.10 -13.18
N LEU A 4 -8.29 27.15 -13.72
CA LEU A 4 -9.14 28.06 -12.95
C LEU A 4 -10.39 27.29 -12.51
N SER A 5 -10.85 27.51 -11.28
CA SER A 5 -12.20 27.08 -10.86
C SER A 5 -13.27 27.87 -11.62
N GLU A 6 -14.54 27.47 -11.50
CA GLU A 6 -15.71 28.11 -12.14
C GLU A 6 -15.83 29.64 -11.90
N HIS A 7 -15.02 30.22 -11.01
CA HIS A 7 -15.06 31.63 -10.63
C HIS A 7 -13.71 32.37 -10.81
N GLY A 8 -12.78 31.83 -11.61
CA GLY A 8 -11.48 32.46 -11.83
C GLY A 8 -10.50 32.36 -10.65
N ILE A 9 -10.87 31.63 -9.59
CA ILE A 9 -9.99 31.35 -8.45
C ILE A 9 -9.08 30.18 -8.81
N ARG A 10 -7.77 30.34 -8.61
CA ARG A 10 -6.77 29.31 -8.90
C ARG A 10 -6.89 28.14 -7.92
N LEU A 11 -6.86 26.92 -8.45
CA LEU A 11 -6.78 25.72 -7.63
C LEU A 11 -5.36 25.56 -7.06
N SER A 12 -5.27 25.06 -5.83
CA SER A 12 -4.01 24.54 -5.31
C SER A 12 -3.55 23.39 -6.20
N SER A 13 -2.26 23.37 -6.53
CA SER A 13 -1.67 22.35 -7.38
C SER A 13 -0.53 21.66 -6.65
N MET A 14 -0.31 20.41 -6.99
CA MET A 14 0.69 19.57 -6.34
C MET A 14 1.76 19.20 -7.36
N SER A 15 2.99 19.62 -7.08
CA SER A 15 4.16 19.28 -7.90
C SER A 15 4.39 17.77 -7.91
N PRO A 16 4.82 17.17 -9.03
CA PRO A 16 5.23 15.75 -9.05
C PRO A 16 6.26 15.38 -7.98
N SER A 17 7.15 16.31 -7.61
CA SER A 17 8.15 16.12 -6.53
C SER A 17 7.51 15.78 -5.18
N PHE A 18 6.26 16.21 -4.95
CA PHE A 18 5.53 15.91 -3.73
C PHE A 18 5.26 14.40 -3.55
N LEU A 19 5.17 13.62 -4.63
CA LEU A 19 5.00 12.16 -4.51
C LEU A 19 6.18 11.53 -3.75
N ASN A 20 7.40 11.96 -4.07
CA ASN A 20 8.59 11.52 -3.35
C ASN A 20 8.64 12.10 -1.93
N SER A 21 8.35 13.39 -1.74
CA SER A 21 8.33 13.99 -0.39
C SER A 21 7.30 13.35 0.53
N ASN A 22 6.12 13.00 0.02
CA ASN A 22 5.09 12.32 0.79
C ASN A 22 5.49 10.89 1.19
N SER A 23 6.32 10.23 0.39
CA SER A 23 6.82 8.88 0.69
C SER A 23 7.77 8.84 1.90
N THR A 24 8.40 9.96 2.26
CA THR A 24 9.35 10.01 3.39
C THR A 24 8.68 9.94 4.76
N SER A 25 7.34 9.95 4.80
CA SER A 25 6.57 9.63 6.00
C SER A 25 6.82 8.19 6.50
N HIS A 26 7.24 7.28 5.61
CA HIS A 26 7.60 5.92 5.93
C HIS A 26 9.12 5.75 6.00
N THR A 27 9.67 5.73 7.21
CA THR A 27 11.10 5.40 7.41
C THR A 27 11.40 3.92 7.19
N TRP A 28 10.38 3.06 7.35
CA TRP A 28 10.50 1.60 7.26
C TRP A 28 9.57 1.03 6.17
N PRO A 29 10.07 0.27 5.17
CA PRO A 29 9.27 -0.14 4.02
C PRO A 29 8.09 -1.05 4.36
N PHE A 30 8.14 -1.83 5.44
CA PHE A 30 7.01 -2.68 5.82
C PHE A 30 5.80 -1.85 6.30
N SER A 31 6.02 -0.65 6.87
CA SER A 31 4.92 0.26 7.19
C SER A 31 4.18 0.74 5.93
N ALA A 32 4.89 0.89 4.80
CA ALA A 32 4.27 1.20 3.52
C ALA A 32 3.47 0.01 2.95
N VAL A 33 3.92 -1.22 3.19
CA VAL A 33 3.13 -2.43 2.87
C VAL A 33 1.86 -2.50 3.73
N ALA A 34 1.94 -2.18 5.02
CA ALA A 34 0.79 -2.17 5.93
C ALA A 34 -0.33 -1.25 5.44
N GLU A 35 -0.01 -0.05 4.94
CA GLU A 35 -0.99 0.88 4.37
C GLU A 35 -1.81 0.27 3.22
N LEU A 36 -1.19 -0.60 2.40
CA LEU A 36 -1.91 -1.28 1.31
C LEU A 36 -2.86 -2.36 1.84
N ILE A 37 -2.45 -3.09 2.88
CA ILE A 37 -3.25 -4.12 3.53
C ILE A 37 -4.43 -3.50 4.30
N ASP A 38 -4.21 -2.36 4.96
CA ASP A 38 -5.23 -1.60 5.68
C ASP A 38 -6.35 -1.16 4.73
N ASN A 39 -5.98 -0.67 3.54
CA ASN A 39 -6.95 -0.30 2.51
C ASN A 39 -7.82 -1.49 2.05
N ALA A 40 -7.24 -2.69 1.93
CA ALA A 40 -8.00 -3.89 1.56
C ALA A 40 -8.88 -4.41 2.71
N SER A 41 -8.40 -4.28 3.95
CA SER A 41 -9.08 -4.77 5.16
C SER A 41 -10.18 -3.84 5.65
N ASP A 42 -10.19 -2.58 5.19
CA ASP A 42 -11.16 -1.58 5.61
C ASP A 42 -12.61 -2.00 5.32
N PRO A 43 -13.59 -1.65 6.16
CA PRO A 43 -14.97 -2.12 6.03
C PRO A 43 -15.60 -1.84 4.65
N GLY A 44 -15.23 -0.75 3.98
CA GLY A 44 -15.71 -0.40 2.63
C GLY A 44 -15.14 -1.26 1.50
N VAL A 45 -14.09 -2.05 1.77
CA VAL A 45 -13.48 -2.99 0.83
C VAL A 45 -13.74 -4.43 1.28
N SER A 46 -13.53 -4.72 2.57
CA SER A 46 -13.83 -5.98 3.24
C SER A 46 -13.25 -7.21 2.54
N ALA A 47 -12.03 -7.10 2.02
CA ALA A 47 -11.34 -8.23 1.40
C ALA A 47 -11.20 -9.39 2.40
N LYS A 48 -11.39 -10.63 1.92
CA LYS A 48 -11.20 -11.83 2.72
C LYS A 48 -9.78 -12.35 2.64
N GLN A 49 -9.13 -12.11 1.51
CA GLN A 49 -7.77 -12.51 1.22
C GLN A 49 -7.01 -11.36 0.59
N PHE A 50 -5.74 -11.25 0.96
CA PHE A 50 -4.80 -10.28 0.43
C PHE A 50 -3.50 -11.00 0.08
N TRP A 51 -3.12 -10.97 -1.19
CA TRP A 51 -1.92 -11.62 -1.70
C TRP A 51 -0.83 -10.60 -1.95
N ILE A 52 0.37 -10.92 -1.50
CA ILE A 52 1.60 -10.16 -1.72
C ILE A 52 2.59 -11.08 -2.41
N ASP A 53 3.07 -10.66 -3.57
CA ASP A 53 4.07 -11.41 -4.32
C ASP A 53 5.08 -10.50 -5.00
N VAL A 54 6.15 -11.11 -5.49
CA VAL A 54 7.17 -10.50 -6.34
C VAL A 54 7.09 -11.19 -7.69
N VAL A 55 6.74 -10.42 -8.72
CA VAL A 55 6.50 -10.92 -10.07
C VAL A 55 7.40 -10.19 -11.06
N HIS A 56 7.64 -10.81 -12.20
CA HIS A 56 8.24 -10.13 -13.35
C HIS A 56 7.13 -9.82 -14.34
N GLU A 57 6.98 -8.55 -14.71
CA GLU A 57 6.14 -8.13 -15.83
C GLU A 57 7.09 -7.61 -16.90
N THR A 58 7.11 -8.27 -18.05
CA THR A 58 8.20 -8.13 -19.04
C THR A 58 9.56 -8.36 -18.36
N ASP A 59 10.42 -7.35 -18.29
CA ASP A 59 11.75 -7.40 -17.65
C ASP A 59 11.81 -6.62 -16.32
N HIS A 60 10.66 -6.17 -15.80
CA HIS A 60 10.59 -5.39 -14.58
C HIS A 60 10.19 -6.25 -13.38
N LEU A 61 11.07 -6.27 -12.36
CA LEU A 61 10.72 -6.79 -11.05
C LEU A 61 9.68 -5.89 -10.38
N CYS A 62 8.54 -6.47 -10.01
CA CYS A 62 7.38 -5.76 -9.46
C CYS A 62 6.93 -6.37 -8.14
N LEU A 63 6.54 -5.52 -7.20
CA LEU A 63 5.70 -5.94 -6.07
C LEU A 63 4.24 -5.97 -6.51
N SER A 64 3.59 -7.12 -6.34
CA SER A 64 2.17 -7.33 -6.66
C SER A 64 1.36 -7.47 -5.39
N PHE A 65 0.32 -6.65 -5.27
CA PHE A 65 -0.66 -6.70 -4.19
C PHE A 65 -2.04 -6.97 -4.78
N ILE A 66 -2.71 -8.03 -4.36
CA ILE A 66 -4.03 -8.40 -4.87
C ILE A 66 -4.98 -8.58 -3.70
N ASP A 67 -6.20 -8.08 -3.84
CA ASP A 67 -7.30 -8.33 -2.90
C ASP A 67 -8.56 -8.77 -3.63
N ASN A 68 -9.38 -9.56 -2.94
CA ASN A 68 -10.69 -10.01 -3.41
C ASN A 68 -11.87 -9.22 -2.81
N GLY A 69 -11.63 -7.96 -2.46
CA GLY A 69 -12.61 -7.05 -1.89
C GLY A 69 -13.59 -6.48 -2.92
N SER A 70 -14.23 -5.38 -2.56
CA SER A 70 -15.34 -4.79 -3.34
C SER A 70 -14.92 -4.14 -4.67
N GLY A 71 -13.64 -3.83 -4.85
CA GLY A 71 -13.14 -3.03 -5.97
C GLY A 71 -13.61 -1.58 -5.93
N MET A 72 -13.38 -0.85 -7.03
CA MET A 72 -13.68 0.57 -7.13
C MET A 72 -14.36 0.94 -8.45
N THR A 73 -15.13 2.01 -8.42
CA THR A 73 -15.58 2.73 -9.63
C THR A 73 -14.47 3.67 -10.11
N PRO A 74 -14.52 4.17 -11.36
CA PRO A 74 -13.55 5.15 -11.86
C PRO A 74 -13.41 6.38 -10.97
N ASN A 75 -14.53 6.93 -10.47
CA ASN A 75 -14.51 8.06 -9.57
C ASN A 75 -13.86 7.74 -8.21
N LYS A 76 -14.11 6.55 -7.65
CA LYS A 76 -13.48 6.12 -6.39
C LYS A 76 -11.98 5.89 -6.57
N LEU A 77 -11.55 5.36 -7.73
CA LEU A 77 -10.14 5.23 -8.08
C LEU A 77 -9.47 6.61 -8.22
N HIS A 78 -10.12 7.57 -8.90
CA HIS A 78 -9.61 8.94 -8.99
C HIS A 78 -9.46 9.59 -7.61
N LYS A 79 -10.45 9.44 -6.72
CA LYS A 79 -10.34 9.87 -5.31
C LYS A 79 -9.20 9.16 -4.57
N MET A 80 -9.02 7.87 -4.76
CA MET A 80 -7.90 7.11 -4.16
C MET A 80 -6.55 7.68 -4.58
N LEU A 81 -6.38 8.03 -5.86
CA LEU A 81 -5.18 8.64 -6.41
C LEU A 81 -5.02 10.13 -6.06
N SER A 82 -6.10 10.78 -5.63
CA SER A 82 -6.15 12.18 -5.19
C SER A 82 -5.88 12.31 -3.69
N PHE A 83 -5.35 13.43 -3.24
CA PHE A 83 -4.90 13.61 -1.84
C PHE A 83 -6.03 14.13 -0.95
N GLY A 84 -6.12 13.59 0.27
CA GLY A 84 -7.08 14.04 1.29
C GLY A 84 -8.52 13.52 1.11
N PHE A 85 -8.82 12.82 0.03
CA PHE A 85 -10.14 12.22 -0.17
C PHE A 85 -10.27 10.91 0.63
N THR A 86 -11.17 10.91 1.59
CA THR A 86 -11.64 9.68 2.26
C THR A 86 -13.09 9.85 2.67
N GLU A 87 -13.89 8.82 2.42
CA GLU A 87 -15.28 8.72 2.92
C GLU A 87 -15.34 7.81 4.16
N LYS A 88 -14.18 7.34 4.64
CA LYS A 88 -14.05 6.47 5.80
C LYS A 88 -14.21 7.33 7.07
N GLY A 89 -15.19 6.99 7.92
CA GLY A 89 -15.42 7.67 9.21
C GLY A 89 -16.61 8.63 9.26
N SER A 90 -17.31 8.88 8.16
CA SER A 90 -18.50 9.77 8.12
C SER A 90 -19.82 9.09 8.53
N GLY A 91 -19.79 7.79 8.90
CA GLY A 91 -20.99 7.01 9.25
C GLY A 91 -20.96 6.41 10.65
N ARG A 92 -22.14 6.09 11.20
CA ARG A 92 -22.35 5.29 12.42
C ARG A 92 -21.98 3.80 12.23
N ALA A 93 -20.92 3.50 11.48
CA ALA A 93 -20.49 2.13 11.26
C ALA A 93 -19.98 1.56 12.58
N SER A 94 -20.44 0.35 12.93
CA SER A 94 -19.97 -0.39 14.12
C SER A 94 -18.49 -0.79 14.04
N GLN A 95 -17.85 -0.60 12.89
CA GLN A 95 -16.45 -0.90 12.64
C GLN A 95 -15.72 0.38 12.22
N GLN A 96 -14.72 0.76 13.02
CA GLN A 96 -13.82 1.86 12.69
C GLN A 96 -12.94 1.45 11.51
N ALA A 97 -12.89 2.31 10.50
CA ALA A 97 -11.92 2.19 9.40
C ALA A 97 -10.54 2.59 9.90
N ILE A 98 -9.51 1.96 9.35
CA ILE A 98 -8.10 2.23 9.67
C ILE A 98 -7.64 3.49 8.93
N GLY A 99 -7.97 3.60 7.64
CA GLY A 99 -7.56 4.74 6.82
C GLY A 99 -8.39 5.99 7.08
N VAL A 100 -7.81 7.00 7.74
CA VAL A 100 -8.49 8.28 8.06
C VAL A 100 -7.95 9.50 7.31
N TYR A 101 -6.76 9.40 6.70
CA TYR A 101 -6.08 10.55 6.10
C TYR A 101 -6.28 10.69 4.59
N GLY A 102 -6.74 9.63 3.92
CA GLY A 102 -6.78 9.60 2.46
C GLY A 102 -5.39 9.77 1.83
N ASN A 103 -4.33 9.25 2.48
CA ASN A 103 -2.94 9.39 2.01
C ASN A 103 -2.18 8.06 1.87
N GLY A 104 -2.56 7.03 2.65
CA GLY A 104 -1.80 5.77 2.80
C GLY A 104 -1.36 5.10 1.51
N PHE A 105 -2.24 5.01 0.50
CA PHE A 105 -1.84 4.45 -0.79
C PHE A 105 -0.71 5.24 -1.46
N LYS A 106 -0.77 6.58 -1.44
CA LYS A 106 0.21 7.43 -2.14
C LYS A 106 1.54 7.40 -1.43
N SER A 107 1.55 7.57 -0.11
CA SER A 107 2.78 7.51 0.69
C SER A 107 3.39 6.11 0.63
N GLY A 108 2.58 5.06 0.78
CA GLY A 108 3.02 3.68 0.78
C GLY A 108 3.54 3.22 -0.59
N SER A 109 2.78 3.43 -1.67
CA SER A 109 3.23 3.01 -3.00
C SER A 109 4.51 3.71 -3.44
N MET A 110 4.58 5.03 -3.26
CA MET A 110 5.75 5.84 -3.62
C MET A 110 6.96 5.58 -2.72
N ARG A 111 6.75 4.98 -1.53
CA ARG A 111 7.85 4.49 -0.68
C ARG A 111 8.45 3.20 -1.19
N LEU A 112 7.64 2.33 -1.80
CA LEU A 112 8.08 1.01 -2.27
C LEU A 112 8.73 1.07 -3.66
N GLY A 113 8.20 1.91 -4.54
CA GLY A 113 8.73 2.11 -5.89
C GLY A 113 8.34 3.46 -6.46
N ARG A 114 8.93 3.81 -7.60
CA ARG A 114 8.67 5.11 -8.24
C ARG A 114 7.33 5.17 -8.96
N ASP A 115 6.78 4.00 -9.29
CA ASP A 115 5.64 3.90 -10.19
C ASP A 115 4.69 2.77 -9.77
N ALA A 116 3.39 3.04 -9.94
CA ALA A 116 2.33 2.10 -9.58
C ALA A 116 1.20 2.08 -10.62
N LEU A 117 0.70 0.88 -10.88
CA LEU A 117 -0.50 0.59 -11.68
C LEU A 117 -1.53 -0.07 -10.80
N ILE A 118 -2.79 0.34 -10.95
CA ILE A 118 -3.91 -0.13 -10.16
C ILE A 118 -4.95 -0.66 -11.13
N PHE A 119 -5.24 -1.95 -11.06
CA PHE A 119 -6.31 -2.63 -11.78
C PHE A 119 -7.42 -2.91 -10.79
N THR A 120 -8.60 -2.34 -11.00
CA THR A 120 -9.73 -2.56 -10.08
C THR A 120 -11.00 -2.92 -10.84
N LYS A 121 -11.71 -3.93 -10.33
CA LYS A 121 -12.99 -4.36 -10.88
C LYS A 121 -14.02 -4.52 -9.77
N ASN A 122 -15.24 -4.05 -10.00
CA ASN A 122 -16.31 -4.05 -8.99
C ASN A 122 -17.53 -4.92 -9.37
N GLY A 123 -17.38 -5.75 -10.42
CA GLY A 123 -18.42 -6.63 -10.95
C GLY A 123 -19.27 -6.00 -12.07
N GLY A 124 -19.04 -4.74 -12.41
CA GLY A 124 -19.67 -4.09 -13.58
C GLY A 124 -18.72 -3.21 -14.40
N CYS A 125 -17.63 -2.72 -13.80
CA CYS A 125 -16.60 -1.95 -14.51
C CYS A 125 -15.19 -2.48 -14.19
N GLN A 126 -14.27 -2.29 -15.14
CA GLN A 126 -12.84 -2.57 -15.04
C GLN A 126 -12.09 -1.26 -15.31
N THR A 127 -11.40 -0.75 -14.30
CA THR A 127 -10.68 0.52 -14.39
C THR A 127 -9.20 0.33 -14.11
N VAL A 128 -8.35 0.97 -14.90
CA VAL A 128 -6.92 1.07 -14.63
C VAL A 128 -6.59 2.50 -14.22
N GLY A 129 -5.73 2.65 -13.22
CA GLY A 129 -5.15 3.93 -12.83
C GLY A 129 -3.63 3.83 -12.77
N MET A 130 -2.95 4.91 -13.13
CA MET A 130 -1.49 5.00 -13.04
C MET A 130 -1.07 6.18 -12.16
N LEU A 131 -0.16 5.91 -11.22
CA LEU A 131 0.56 6.92 -10.43
C LEU A 131 2.05 6.68 -10.61
N SER A 132 2.69 7.47 -11.47
CA SER A 132 4.06 7.22 -11.92
C SER A 132 4.90 8.49 -11.89
N GLN A 133 5.98 8.48 -11.11
CA GLN A 133 6.96 9.57 -11.11
C GLN A 133 7.71 9.61 -12.44
N THR A 134 8.05 8.44 -13.01
CA THR A 134 8.74 8.34 -14.31
C THR A 134 7.90 8.92 -15.44
N TYR A 135 6.59 8.64 -15.49
CA TYR A 135 5.67 9.25 -16.44
C TYR A 135 5.68 10.77 -16.30
N LEU A 136 5.45 11.29 -15.09
CA LEU A 136 5.37 12.74 -14.83
C LEU A 136 6.68 13.46 -15.20
N GLU A 137 7.83 12.85 -14.95
CA GLU A 137 9.14 13.36 -15.36
C GLU A 137 9.29 13.37 -16.90
N SER A 138 8.91 12.27 -17.56
CA SER A 138 9.05 12.13 -19.02
C SER A 138 8.26 13.20 -19.79
N ILE A 139 7.07 13.55 -19.30
CA ILE A 139 6.22 14.61 -19.89
C ILE A 139 6.50 16.00 -19.30
N LYS A 140 7.50 16.14 -18.41
CA LYS A 140 7.86 17.38 -17.71
C LYS A 140 6.65 18.06 -17.04
N ALA A 141 5.79 17.25 -16.42
CA ALA A 141 4.55 17.68 -15.83
C ALA A 141 4.80 18.74 -14.74
N GLN A 142 3.97 19.79 -14.73
CA GLN A 142 4.02 20.84 -13.69
C GLN A 142 3.12 20.53 -12.50
N ALA A 143 2.24 19.54 -12.64
CA ALA A 143 1.36 19.05 -11.59
C ALA A 143 1.21 17.53 -11.72
N VAL A 144 0.83 16.86 -10.64
CA VAL A 144 0.50 15.43 -10.67
C VAL A 144 -0.70 15.21 -11.59
N ILE A 145 -0.49 14.39 -12.62
CA ILE A 145 -1.49 13.92 -13.58
C ILE A 145 -1.61 12.41 -13.40
N VAL A 146 -2.84 11.91 -13.29
CA VAL A 146 -3.11 10.48 -13.06
C VAL A 146 -3.94 9.91 -14.21
N PRO A 147 -3.31 9.19 -15.16
CA PRO A 147 -4.04 8.48 -16.20
C PRO A 147 -5.00 7.47 -15.58
N ILE A 148 -6.28 7.58 -15.95
CA ILE A 148 -7.34 6.67 -15.55
C ILE A 148 -8.11 6.28 -16.79
N LEU A 149 -8.22 4.98 -17.05
CA LEU A 149 -8.96 4.44 -18.18
C LEU A 149 -10.01 3.44 -17.71
N LEU A 150 -11.19 3.55 -18.30
CA LEU A 150 -12.24 2.55 -18.21
C LEU A 150 -12.12 1.67 -19.45
N VAL A 151 -11.86 0.37 -19.27
CA VAL A 151 -11.49 -0.56 -20.36
C VAL A 151 -12.58 -0.69 -21.44
N VAL A 152 -13.83 -0.34 -21.12
CA VAL A 152 -15.00 -0.55 -21.98
C VAL A 152 -15.35 0.68 -22.84
N THR A 153 -14.73 1.84 -22.63
CA THR A 153 -15.20 3.11 -23.25
C THR A 153 -14.13 3.84 -24.06
N GLU A 154 -14.53 4.41 -25.20
CA GLU A 154 -13.68 5.22 -26.08
C GLU A 154 -13.17 6.52 -25.43
N ASP A 155 -13.86 7.05 -24.41
CA ASP A 155 -13.50 8.31 -23.74
C ASP A 155 -12.17 8.28 -22.96
N SER A 156 -11.48 7.14 -22.94
CA SER A 156 -10.21 6.95 -22.21
C SER A 156 -8.96 6.85 -23.09
N GLN A 157 -9.03 7.20 -24.38
CA GLN A 157 -7.90 7.02 -25.32
C GLN A 157 -6.60 7.67 -24.84
N ALA A 158 -6.63 8.93 -24.40
CA ALA A 158 -5.40 9.61 -23.94
C ALA A 158 -4.78 8.93 -22.70
N SER A 159 -5.61 8.46 -21.77
CA SER A 159 -5.15 7.70 -20.61
C SER A 159 -4.59 6.33 -21.01
N LEU A 160 -5.22 5.66 -21.98
CA LEU A 160 -4.76 4.38 -22.50
C LEU A 160 -3.39 4.54 -23.17
N THR A 161 -3.22 5.50 -24.07
CA THR A 161 -1.93 5.84 -24.68
C THR A 161 -0.87 6.11 -23.62
N ALA A 162 -1.18 6.94 -22.61
CA ALA A 162 -0.24 7.24 -21.53
C ALA A 162 0.18 5.97 -20.75
N VAL A 163 -0.75 5.04 -20.49
CA VAL A 163 -0.43 3.76 -19.83
C VAL A 163 0.43 2.87 -20.72
N LEU A 164 0.06 2.67 -21.98
CA LEU A 164 0.78 1.77 -22.88
C LEU A 164 2.20 2.28 -23.19
N ASP A 165 2.36 3.58 -23.37
CA ASP A 165 3.64 4.18 -23.74
C ASP A 165 4.58 4.26 -22.54
N HIS A 166 4.07 4.61 -21.35
CA HIS A 166 4.90 4.97 -20.19
C HIS A 166 4.90 3.96 -19.03
N SER A 167 4.07 2.91 -19.06
CA SER A 167 4.06 1.86 -18.03
C SER A 167 4.78 0.59 -18.46
N ILE A 168 4.82 -0.41 -17.58
CA ILE A 168 5.33 -1.77 -17.85
C ILE A 168 4.36 -2.64 -18.68
N VAL A 169 3.13 -2.18 -18.86
CA VAL A 169 2.10 -2.85 -19.66
C VAL A 169 2.03 -2.18 -21.02
N LYS A 170 2.20 -2.96 -22.09
CA LYS A 170 2.38 -2.48 -23.48
C LYS A 170 1.22 -2.83 -24.41
N SER A 171 0.24 -3.62 -23.96
CA SER A 171 -0.93 -3.95 -24.77
C SER A 171 -2.21 -4.07 -23.94
N LEU A 172 -3.36 -4.03 -24.63
CA LEU A 172 -4.66 -4.22 -23.99
C LEU A 172 -4.83 -5.66 -23.48
N GLU A 173 -4.23 -6.64 -24.16
CA GLU A 173 -4.21 -8.04 -23.76
C GLU A 173 -3.49 -8.23 -22.42
N GLN A 174 -2.37 -7.54 -22.19
CA GLN A 174 -1.68 -7.54 -20.89
C GLN A 174 -2.55 -6.89 -19.80
N ILE A 175 -3.25 -5.79 -20.11
CA ILE A 175 -4.22 -5.19 -19.18
C ILE A 175 -5.30 -6.21 -18.79
N HIS A 176 -5.88 -6.92 -19.76
CA HIS A 176 -6.88 -7.96 -19.52
C HIS A 176 -6.32 -9.12 -18.67
N SER A 177 -5.11 -9.61 -18.98
CA SER A 177 -4.43 -10.64 -18.19
C SER A 177 -4.28 -10.23 -16.70
N HIS A 178 -3.98 -8.96 -16.43
CA HIS A 178 -3.94 -8.47 -15.06
C HIS A 178 -5.31 -8.45 -14.38
N PHE A 179 -6.39 -8.11 -15.09
CA PHE A 179 -7.73 -8.23 -14.54
C PHE A 179 -8.13 -9.69 -14.27
N ASP A 180 -7.73 -10.61 -15.13
CA ASP A 180 -8.03 -12.04 -14.99
C ASP A 180 -7.28 -12.66 -13.80
N SER A 181 -6.11 -12.13 -13.47
CA SER A 181 -5.34 -12.54 -12.28
C SER A 181 -5.99 -12.20 -10.93
N ILE A 182 -7.03 -11.34 -10.90
CA ILE A 182 -7.80 -11.05 -9.69
C ILE A 182 -8.81 -12.20 -9.46
N PRO A 183 -8.71 -12.97 -8.36
CA PRO A 183 -9.32 -14.30 -8.18
C PRO A 183 -10.84 -14.29 -7.89
N SER A 184 -11.52 -13.20 -8.20
CA SER A 184 -12.97 -13.02 -7.98
C SER A 184 -13.55 -12.05 -9.01
N LYS A 185 -14.88 -11.95 -9.08
CA LYS A 185 -15.56 -10.95 -9.96
C LYS A 185 -15.31 -9.50 -9.55
N LYS A 186 -14.88 -9.28 -8.30
CA LYS A 186 -14.54 -7.97 -7.73
C LYS A 186 -13.14 -8.04 -7.10
N GLY A 187 -12.46 -6.93 -6.96
CA GLY A 187 -11.15 -6.87 -6.31
C GLY A 187 -10.25 -5.82 -6.93
N THR A 188 -9.06 -5.68 -6.36
CA THR A 188 -8.02 -4.78 -6.85
C THR A 188 -6.69 -5.51 -6.93
N LYS A 189 -5.92 -5.21 -7.97
CA LYS A 189 -4.52 -5.56 -8.13
C LYS A 189 -3.70 -4.28 -8.25
N ILE A 190 -2.61 -4.20 -7.51
CA ILE A 190 -1.65 -3.10 -7.55
C ILE A 190 -0.31 -3.70 -7.94
N LEU A 191 0.31 -3.15 -8.98
CA LEU A 191 1.69 -3.42 -9.35
C LEU A 191 2.53 -2.20 -9.04
N ILE A 192 3.62 -2.37 -8.29
CA ILE A 192 4.60 -1.32 -8.01
C ILE A 192 5.92 -1.78 -8.62
N TRP A 193 6.50 -0.95 -9.49
CA TRP A 193 7.79 -1.21 -10.13
C TRP A 193 8.75 -0.04 -9.93
N ASN A 194 9.95 -0.18 -10.50
CA ASN A 194 11.08 0.72 -10.20
C ASN A 194 11.28 0.79 -8.67
N ILE A 195 11.40 -0.40 -8.08
CA ILE A 195 11.53 -0.63 -6.64
C ILE A 195 12.71 0.17 -6.09
N ARG A 196 12.52 0.71 -4.89
CA ARG A 196 13.49 1.58 -4.25
C ARG A 196 14.84 0.88 -4.05
N ARG A 197 15.91 1.61 -4.35
CA ARG A 197 17.28 1.17 -4.21
C ARG A 197 18.01 2.05 -3.20
N ALA A 198 18.91 1.44 -2.44
CA ALA A 198 19.83 2.13 -1.54
C ALA A 198 20.91 2.87 -2.34
N LYS A 199 21.74 3.65 -1.62
CA LYS A 199 22.83 4.47 -2.22
C LYS A 199 23.86 3.64 -2.98
N ASP A 200 24.02 2.37 -2.63
CA ASP A 200 24.91 1.42 -3.30
C ASP A 200 24.27 0.79 -4.56
N GLY A 201 23.06 1.19 -4.93
CA GLY A 201 22.32 0.69 -6.08
C GLY A 201 21.58 -0.64 -5.83
N LYS A 202 21.76 -1.27 -4.66
CA LYS A 202 21.06 -2.51 -4.31
C LYS A 202 19.62 -2.22 -3.91
N MET A 203 18.74 -3.20 -4.06
CA MET A 203 17.35 -3.06 -3.64
C MET A 203 17.25 -2.92 -2.11
N GLU A 204 16.33 -2.08 -1.64
CA GLU A 204 16.10 -1.94 -0.20
C GLU A 204 15.39 -3.16 0.41
N LEU A 205 14.79 -4.00 -0.42
CA LEU A 205 14.13 -5.24 -0.05
C LEU A 205 14.89 -6.43 -0.64
N ASP A 206 14.94 -7.51 0.12
CA ASP A 206 15.51 -8.80 -0.27
C ASP A 206 14.37 -9.78 -0.57
N PHE A 207 14.40 -10.35 -1.77
CA PHE A 207 13.41 -11.28 -2.30
C PHE A 207 13.97 -12.70 -2.50
N GLU A 208 15.27 -12.89 -2.27
CA GLU A 208 16.01 -14.09 -2.65
C GLU A 208 16.36 -14.98 -1.45
N THR A 209 16.73 -14.39 -0.31
CA THR A 209 17.22 -15.15 0.85
C THR A 209 16.19 -16.15 1.41
N ASP A 210 14.91 -15.79 1.41
CA ASP A 210 13.82 -16.72 1.71
C ASP A 210 12.74 -16.60 0.63
N PRO A 211 12.51 -17.63 -0.20
CA PRO A 211 11.53 -17.58 -1.27
C PRO A 211 10.10 -17.37 -0.76
N ASN A 212 9.84 -17.62 0.52
CA ASN A 212 8.53 -17.45 1.15
C ASN A 212 8.39 -16.13 1.91
N ASP A 213 9.36 -15.22 1.84
CA ASP A 213 9.34 -13.97 2.59
C ASP A 213 9.75 -12.78 1.70
N ILE A 214 9.57 -11.59 2.24
CA ILE A 214 10.18 -10.36 1.73
C ILE A 214 10.92 -9.76 2.93
N ARG A 215 12.22 -9.57 2.81
CA ARG A 215 13.08 -9.27 3.95
C ARG A 215 13.79 -7.93 3.79
N LEU A 216 14.35 -7.42 4.88
CA LEU A 216 15.38 -6.39 4.81
C LEU A 216 16.76 -7.05 4.59
N PRO A 217 17.63 -6.49 3.74
CA PRO A 217 19.01 -6.93 3.60
C PRO A 217 19.80 -6.79 4.92
N GLU A 218 20.80 -7.65 5.13
CA GLU A 218 21.62 -7.69 6.36
C GLU A 218 22.21 -6.33 6.76
N ILE A 219 22.63 -5.51 5.78
CA ILE A 219 23.19 -4.18 6.02
C ILE A 219 22.19 -3.29 6.75
N GLN A 220 20.92 -3.31 6.34
CA GLN A 220 19.86 -2.53 7.00
C GLN A 220 19.51 -3.10 8.37
N ILE A 221 19.60 -4.42 8.55
CA ILE A 221 19.41 -5.06 9.85
C ILE A 221 20.47 -4.57 10.84
N GLU A 222 21.74 -4.50 10.43
CA GLU A 222 22.83 -3.98 11.26
C GLU A 222 22.68 -2.49 11.59
N GLU A 223 22.23 -1.67 10.64
CA GLU A 223 21.91 -0.26 10.92
C GLU A 223 20.76 -0.13 11.93
N LEU A 224 19.73 -0.96 11.80
CA LEU A 224 18.61 -1.01 12.74
C LEU A 224 19.07 -1.49 14.13
N LYS A 225 20.01 -2.45 14.22
CA LYS A 225 20.63 -2.87 15.51
C LYS A 225 21.31 -1.69 16.17
N LYS A 226 22.12 -0.95 15.43
CA LYS A 226 22.83 0.22 15.95
C LYS A 226 21.87 1.30 16.42
N GLY A 227 20.82 1.59 15.63
CA GLY A 227 19.79 2.56 16.00
C GLY A 227 19.07 2.19 17.31
N LEU A 228 18.60 0.94 17.44
CA LEU A 228 17.89 0.47 18.63
C LEU A 228 18.78 0.40 19.88
N LYS A 229 20.07 0.09 19.71
CA LYS A 229 21.05 0.15 20.81
C LYS A 229 21.26 1.59 21.27
N ASN A 230 21.40 2.53 20.33
CA ASN A 230 21.58 3.95 20.63
C ASN A 230 20.37 4.59 21.31
N SER A 231 19.15 4.13 21.01
CA SER A 231 17.91 4.61 21.65
C SER A 231 17.62 3.94 23.00
N GLY A 232 18.44 2.98 23.44
CA GLY A 232 18.20 2.19 24.65
C GLY A 232 17.03 1.20 24.53
N SER A 233 16.46 1.03 23.34
CA SER A 233 15.30 0.15 23.08
C SER A 233 15.70 -1.32 22.93
N LEU A 234 16.98 -1.61 22.69
CA LEU A 234 17.53 -2.95 22.61
C LEU A 234 18.79 -3.07 23.48
N ARG A 235 18.80 -4.04 24.40
CA ARG A 235 20.00 -4.32 25.22
C ARG A 235 21.09 -4.94 24.34
N THR A 236 22.36 -4.75 24.71
CA THR A 236 23.52 -5.23 23.92
C THR A 236 23.47 -6.71 23.54
N GLU A 237 22.88 -7.54 24.40
CA GLU A 237 22.77 -8.99 24.28
C GLU A 237 21.50 -9.47 23.55
N GLN A 238 20.56 -8.57 23.23
CA GLN A 238 19.29 -8.94 22.61
C GLN A 238 19.39 -8.91 21.08
N ASN A 239 18.91 -9.97 20.44
CA ASN A 239 18.67 -10.00 18.99
C ASN A 239 17.47 -9.12 18.64
N ILE A 240 17.48 -8.53 17.44
CA ILE A 240 16.31 -7.80 16.94
C ILE A 240 15.17 -8.81 16.71
N PRO A 241 13.94 -8.50 17.17
CA PRO A 241 12.77 -9.30 16.82
C PRO A 241 12.56 -9.42 15.30
N ASP A 242 12.20 -10.62 14.84
CA ASP A 242 11.98 -10.92 13.41
C ASP A 242 11.06 -9.94 12.69
N MET A 243 10.10 -9.35 13.40
CA MET A 243 9.16 -8.37 12.84
C MET A 243 9.85 -7.18 12.17
N HIS A 244 11.09 -6.84 12.56
CA HIS A 244 11.78 -5.68 11.99
C HIS A 244 12.39 -5.94 10.63
N TYR A 245 12.65 -7.20 10.28
CA TYR A 245 13.37 -7.56 9.05
C TYR A 245 12.68 -8.65 8.21
N SER A 246 11.69 -9.37 8.74
CA SER A 246 10.84 -10.32 8.02
C SER A 246 9.43 -9.75 7.88
N LEU A 247 8.98 -9.55 6.63
CA LEU A 247 7.64 -9.08 6.37
C LEU A 247 6.61 -10.11 6.87
N ARG A 248 6.89 -11.40 6.69
CA ARG A 248 6.06 -12.49 7.24
C ARG A 248 5.87 -12.36 8.75
N ALA A 249 6.95 -12.10 9.50
CA ALA A 249 6.89 -11.96 10.95
C ALA A 249 6.10 -10.71 11.35
N TYR A 250 6.33 -9.58 10.69
CA TYR A 250 5.59 -8.33 10.93
C TYR A 250 4.09 -8.49 10.69
N LEU A 251 3.72 -9.02 9.52
CA LEU A 251 2.31 -9.20 9.15
C LEU A 251 1.59 -10.24 10.02
N SER A 252 2.33 -11.15 10.67
CA SER A 252 1.74 -12.09 11.63
C SER A 252 1.16 -11.41 12.88
N ILE A 253 1.62 -10.20 13.22
CA ILE A 253 1.19 -9.45 14.41
C ILE A 253 0.56 -8.09 14.08
N LEU A 254 0.41 -7.75 12.79
CA LEU A 254 -0.09 -6.45 12.34
C LEU A 254 -1.47 -6.11 12.94
N TYR A 255 -2.35 -7.10 13.06
CA TYR A 255 -3.70 -6.91 13.58
C TYR A 255 -3.92 -7.67 14.89
N LEU A 256 -4.43 -6.96 15.90
CA LEU A 256 -4.88 -7.56 17.16
C LEU A 256 -5.95 -8.64 16.94
N LYS A 257 -6.86 -8.40 16.01
CA LYS A 257 -7.91 -9.34 15.58
C LYS A 257 -7.95 -9.42 14.05
N PRO A 258 -7.22 -10.36 13.43
CA PRO A 258 -7.11 -10.45 11.98
C PRO A 258 -8.46 -10.86 11.36
N LYS A 259 -8.91 -10.10 10.36
CA LYS A 259 -10.13 -10.39 9.57
C LYS A 259 -9.83 -10.81 8.14
N THR A 260 -8.70 -10.35 7.62
CA THR A 260 -8.20 -10.62 6.27
C THR A 260 -7.11 -11.69 6.36
N GLN A 261 -7.17 -12.70 5.51
CA GLN A 261 -6.09 -13.68 5.38
C GLN A 261 -5.00 -13.08 4.49
N ILE A 262 -3.78 -12.99 5.02
CA ILE A 262 -2.64 -12.49 4.26
C ILE A 262 -1.87 -13.70 3.69
N ILE A 263 -1.58 -13.66 2.40
CA ILE A 263 -0.80 -14.66 1.68
C ILE A 263 0.43 -13.95 1.13
N LEU A 264 1.62 -14.34 1.59
CA LEU A 264 2.88 -13.77 1.13
C LEU A 264 3.64 -14.85 0.36
N ARG A 265 4.06 -14.55 -0.88
CA ARG A 265 4.85 -15.45 -1.73
C ARG A 265 4.17 -16.83 -1.85
N GLY A 266 2.87 -16.83 -2.17
CA GLY A 266 2.04 -18.04 -2.23
C GLY A 266 1.74 -18.73 -0.89
N LYS A 267 2.38 -18.37 0.22
CA LYS A 267 2.17 -19.01 1.54
C LYS A 267 1.40 -18.12 2.52
N LYS A 268 0.25 -18.62 2.94
CA LYS A 268 -0.60 -18.00 3.99
C LYS A 268 0.21 -17.71 5.25
N ILE A 269 0.07 -16.49 5.78
CA ILE A 269 0.64 -16.07 7.06
C ILE A 269 -0.30 -16.51 8.18
N GLN A 270 0.27 -17.17 9.20
CA GLN A 270 -0.44 -17.52 10.42
C GLN A 270 -0.44 -16.31 11.35
N ALA A 271 -1.57 -15.61 11.43
CA ALA A 271 -1.71 -14.48 12.33
C ALA A 271 -1.65 -14.93 13.79
N LYS A 272 -0.89 -14.20 14.59
CA LYS A 272 -0.65 -14.44 16.01
C LYS A 272 -1.56 -13.51 16.81
N LEU A 273 -2.51 -14.10 17.53
CA LEU A 273 -3.25 -13.39 18.58
C LEU A 273 -2.30 -13.19 19.77
N VAL A 274 -1.57 -12.06 19.79
CA VAL A 274 -0.50 -11.79 20.78
C VAL A 274 -0.99 -12.03 22.21
N ALA A 275 -2.16 -11.50 22.55
CA ALA A 275 -2.80 -11.69 23.87
C ALA A 275 -3.02 -13.16 24.27
N LYS A 276 -3.13 -14.10 23.31
CA LYS A 276 -3.33 -15.53 23.59
C LYS A 276 -2.03 -16.34 23.57
N ARG A 277 -0.88 -15.69 23.40
CA ARG A 277 0.43 -16.34 23.27
C ARG A 277 1.39 -15.99 24.41
N LEU A 278 0.91 -15.30 25.44
CA LEU A 278 1.66 -14.97 26.64
C LEU A 278 1.43 -16.05 27.71
N ILE A 279 2.44 -16.25 28.54
CA ILE A 279 2.34 -17.01 29.80
C ILE A 279 2.06 -16.02 30.93
N HIS A 280 1.25 -16.41 31.91
CA HIS A 280 0.84 -15.54 33.03
C HIS A 280 0.10 -14.27 32.57
N ILE A 281 -0.98 -14.47 31.80
CA ILE A 281 -1.83 -13.38 31.32
C ILE A 281 -2.50 -12.71 32.52
N GLU A 282 -2.21 -11.43 32.70
CA GLU A 282 -2.90 -10.54 33.63
C GLU A 282 -3.65 -9.47 32.85
N HIS A 283 -4.63 -8.82 33.49
CA HIS A 283 -5.42 -7.77 32.87
C HIS A 283 -5.42 -6.52 33.75
N ASP A 284 -5.17 -5.37 33.14
CA ASP A 284 -5.24 -4.07 33.81
C ASP A 284 -6.21 -3.13 33.07
N VAL A 285 -6.74 -2.13 33.78
CA VAL A 285 -7.70 -1.16 33.25
C VAL A 285 -7.15 0.25 33.35
N TYR A 286 -6.79 0.82 32.19
CA TYR A 286 -6.44 2.22 32.09
C TYR A 286 -7.69 3.10 31.96
N LYS A 287 -7.79 4.13 32.81
CA LYS A 287 -8.87 5.12 32.81
C LYS A 287 -8.30 6.52 32.48
N PRO A 288 -8.41 6.99 31.22
CA PRO A 288 -7.92 8.31 30.85
C PRO A 288 -8.76 9.43 31.51
N HIS A 289 -8.11 10.47 32.02
CA HIS A 289 -8.79 11.60 32.70
C HIS A 289 -9.75 12.37 31.79
N PHE A 290 -9.55 12.31 30.47
CA PHE A 290 -10.35 13.02 29.47
C PHE A 290 -11.51 12.21 28.89
N SER A 291 -11.75 10.97 29.36
CA SER A 291 -12.89 10.16 28.91
C SER A 291 -13.49 9.33 30.04
N VAL A 292 -14.75 9.64 30.40
CA VAL A 292 -15.47 8.97 31.49
C VAL A 292 -16.05 7.62 31.07
N SER A 293 -16.13 7.34 29.76
CA SER A 293 -16.85 6.20 29.18
C SER A 293 -15.98 5.12 28.54
N LEU A 294 -14.67 5.34 28.37
CA LEU A 294 -13.75 4.38 27.73
C LEU A 294 -12.88 3.67 28.77
N ARG A 295 -13.23 2.42 29.09
CA ARG A 295 -12.33 1.49 29.82
C ARG A 295 -11.58 0.66 28.79
N TYR A 296 -10.27 0.84 28.70
CA TYR A 296 -9.41 -0.02 27.89
C TYR A 296 -8.87 -1.14 28.76
N VAL A 297 -9.08 -2.40 28.35
CA VAL A 297 -8.44 -3.56 28.97
C VAL A 297 -7.09 -3.75 28.28
N CYS A 298 -6.01 -3.59 29.03
CA CYS A 298 -4.68 -3.96 28.59
C CYS A 298 -4.44 -5.44 28.94
N VAL A 299 -3.70 -6.12 28.07
CA VAL A 299 -3.20 -7.48 28.25
C VAL A 299 -1.70 -7.41 28.46
#